data_AF-A0A0B6ZUS0-F1
#
_entry.id   AF-A0A0B6ZUS0-F1
#
_cell.length_a   1.000
_cell.length_b   1.000
_cell.length_c   1.000
_cell.angle_alpha   90.00
_cell.angle_beta   90.00
_cell.angle_gamma   90.00
#
_symmetry.space_group_name_H-M   'P 1'
#
loop_
_entity.id
_entity.type
_entity.pdbx_description
1 polymer ?
#
loop_
_entity_poly.entity_id
_entity_poly.type
_entity_poly.pdbx_seq_one_letter_code
_entity_poly.pdbx_strand_id
1 'polypeptide(L)'
;MGAMSSSLSELSTNEYLKRLSGQEAIDQMDPFWNQLLSFSFQIPVNSADARLLEESTEIIARNFALNNCHTGNLRALIHNFLIRASELKASAQCEDNIFIWQTYNALFIIRSLSKYFVEHLSEELLLHQFDCLPPKPDGSSADDTAEIGSQTEEFINALIELIVDVPVLNFTYALHLEALNTLLVLSSIQMFHTLPASQFTVYRILMQGKCAIHAPFLMKVLMWNYLNQEKCPPELYRGHSDDGSLIYNATAALASSLWSVVTLGMGSKGKKTEVDLSDTLLANQSLLFILVLVSHCTCDKTVPNPYRQALLSFTDSQETGNSAPTHIASTFKLDMSKLYNVLCLTLQDDQTTLLLYLLIHQNPNVKAFILSRTNIDLLVIPLLHILYHTQEKSSHHIYMGLIVLLVLSEDEVFNKSVHEIT
;
A
#
# COMPACT_ATOMS: atom_id res chain seq x y z
N MET A 1 -17.85 -25.39 -13.36
CA MET A 1 -18.50 -24.22 -13.98
C MET A 1 -17.39 -23.28 -14.38
N GLY A 2 -17.26 -23.00 -15.69
CA GLY A 2 -16.05 -22.40 -16.25
C GLY A 2 -15.85 -20.96 -15.79
N ALA A 3 -14.66 -20.67 -15.25
CA ALA A 3 -14.21 -19.29 -15.06
C ALA A 3 -14.14 -18.65 -16.45
N MET A 4 -14.98 -17.64 -16.69
CA MET A 4 -14.82 -16.80 -17.88
C MET A 4 -13.61 -15.91 -17.63
N SER A 5 -12.58 -16.04 -18.45
CA SER A 5 -11.39 -15.19 -18.43
C SER A 5 -11.51 -14.15 -19.54
N SER A 6 -11.38 -12.86 -19.22
CA SER A 6 -11.25 -11.80 -20.23
C SER A 6 -9.78 -11.44 -20.34
N SER A 7 -9.31 -11.27 -21.58
CA SER A 7 -8.07 -10.54 -21.81
C SER A 7 -8.23 -9.08 -21.37
N LEU A 8 -7.14 -8.43 -21.00
CA LEU A 8 -7.17 -7.03 -20.55
C LEU A 8 -7.80 -6.07 -21.57
N SER A 9 -7.62 -6.36 -22.86
CA SER A 9 -8.23 -5.62 -23.98
C SER A 9 -9.75 -5.81 -24.09
N GLU A 10 -10.28 -6.93 -23.60
CA GLU A 10 -11.70 -7.29 -23.67
C GLU A 10 -12.50 -6.82 -22.45
N LEU A 11 -11.85 -6.20 -21.45
CA LEU A 11 -12.56 -5.68 -20.28
C LEU A 11 -13.61 -4.61 -20.65
N SER A 12 -13.35 -3.84 -21.70
CA SER A 12 -14.29 -2.84 -22.24
C SER A 12 -15.60 -3.44 -22.73
N THR A 13 -15.61 -4.72 -23.13
CA THR A 13 -16.80 -5.42 -23.64
C THR A 13 -17.49 -6.29 -22.59
N ASN A 14 -16.89 -6.45 -21.41
CA ASN A 14 -17.40 -7.31 -20.34
C ASN A 14 -18.80 -6.86 -19.86
N GLU A 15 -19.77 -7.76 -19.96
CA GLU A 15 -21.17 -7.47 -19.64
C GLU A 15 -21.40 -7.18 -18.16
N TYR A 16 -20.66 -7.84 -17.25
CA TYR A 16 -20.80 -7.59 -15.81
C TYR A 16 -20.27 -6.22 -15.42
N LEU A 17 -19.13 -5.80 -15.96
CA LEU A 17 -18.60 -4.46 -15.71
C LEU A 17 -19.50 -3.36 -16.31
N LYS A 18 -20.08 -3.61 -17.48
CA LYS A 18 -21.08 -2.71 -18.07
C LYS A 18 -22.33 -2.59 -17.20
N ARG A 19 -22.84 -3.72 -16.70
CA ARG A 19 -23.99 -3.74 -15.77
C ARG A 19 -23.66 -3.00 -14.48
N LEU A 20 -22.45 -3.18 -13.93
CA LEU A 20 -21.97 -2.46 -12.75
C LEU A 20 -21.97 -0.93 -12.96
N SER A 21 -21.51 -0.46 -14.13
CA SER A 21 -21.52 0.96 -14.53
C SER A 21 -22.86 1.47 -15.07
N GLY A 22 -23.90 0.63 -15.06
CA GLY A 22 -25.21 0.92 -15.61
C GLY A 22 -26.01 1.95 -14.80
N GLN A 23 -27.23 2.21 -15.24
CA GLN A 23 -28.18 3.13 -14.58
C GLN A 23 -29.06 2.43 -13.53
N GLU A 24 -28.98 1.11 -13.43
CA GLU A 24 -29.77 0.31 -12.49
C GLU A 24 -28.99 0.10 -11.19
N ALA A 25 -29.68 0.27 -10.07
CA ALA A 25 -29.18 -0.06 -8.74
C ALA A 25 -29.11 -1.58 -8.57
N ILE A 26 -27.98 -2.08 -8.08
CA ILE A 26 -27.77 -3.50 -7.79
C ILE A 26 -27.89 -3.70 -6.28
N ASP A 27 -28.80 -4.57 -5.86
CA ASP A 27 -29.00 -4.88 -4.45
C ASP A 27 -27.76 -5.54 -3.85
N GLN A 28 -27.50 -5.27 -2.56
CA GLN A 28 -26.32 -5.78 -1.85
C GLN A 28 -26.28 -7.31 -1.79
N MET A 29 -27.44 -7.97 -1.84
CA MET A 29 -27.59 -9.42 -1.76
C MET A 29 -27.84 -10.09 -3.12
N ASP A 30 -27.74 -9.33 -4.22
CA ASP A 30 -27.96 -9.87 -5.57
C ASP A 30 -26.90 -10.95 -5.93
N PRO A 31 -27.30 -12.12 -6.46
CA PRO A 31 -26.37 -13.14 -6.96
C PRO A 31 -25.35 -12.63 -7.99
N PHE A 32 -25.63 -11.50 -8.64
CA PHE A 32 -24.71 -10.77 -9.52
C PHE A 32 -23.32 -10.60 -8.92
N TRP A 33 -23.22 -10.26 -7.62
CA TRP A 33 -21.92 -10.05 -6.98
C TRP A 33 -21.06 -11.31 -7.00
N ASN A 34 -21.64 -12.47 -6.72
CA ASN A 34 -20.90 -13.73 -6.79
C ASN A 34 -20.42 -14.03 -8.22
N GLN A 35 -21.23 -13.70 -9.24
CA GLN A 35 -20.85 -13.90 -10.64
C GLN A 35 -19.74 -12.95 -11.09
N LEU A 36 -19.85 -11.66 -10.76
CA LEU A 36 -18.84 -10.64 -11.06
C LEU A 36 -17.52 -10.95 -10.35
N LEU A 37 -17.59 -11.29 -9.05
CA LEU A 37 -16.40 -11.57 -8.24
C LEU A 37 -15.79 -12.93 -8.54
N SER A 38 -16.52 -13.84 -9.19
CA SER A 38 -15.98 -15.09 -9.74
C SER A 38 -15.41 -14.93 -11.15
N PHE A 39 -15.19 -13.70 -11.61
CA PHE A 39 -14.52 -13.45 -12.87
C PHE A 39 -12.99 -13.49 -12.72
N SER A 40 -12.28 -14.07 -13.69
CA SER A 40 -10.82 -14.07 -13.67
C SER A 40 -10.29 -12.81 -14.35
N PHE A 41 -9.90 -11.81 -13.56
CA PHE A 41 -9.21 -10.62 -14.06
C PHE A 41 -7.73 -10.92 -14.31
N GLN A 42 -7.25 -10.57 -15.50
CA GLN A 42 -5.80 -10.54 -15.76
C GLN A 42 -5.22 -9.30 -15.09
N ILE A 43 -4.24 -9.53 -14.21
CA ILE A 43 -3.58 -8.46 -13.48
C ILE A 43 -2.45 -7.92 -14.35
N PRO A 44 -2.29 -6.59 -14.43
CA PRO A 44 -1.35 -5.98 -15.36
C PRO A 44 0.11 -6.21 -14.96
N VAL A 45 0.85 -7.10 -15.61
CA VAL A 45 2.22 -7.53 -15.21
C VAL A 45 3.29 -6.44 -15.37
N ASN A 46 3.07 -5.45 -16.24
CA ASN A 46 4.05 -4.41 -16.50
C ASN A 46 3.40 -3.03 -16.71
N SER A 47 4.24 -2.03 -16.98
CA SER A 47 3.79 -0.66 -17.24
C SER A 47 2.84 -0.50 -18.42
N ALA A 48 3.04 -1.27 -19.48
CA ALA A 48 2.16 -1.27 -20.63
C ALA A 48 0.82 -1.91 -20.27
N ASP A 49 0.83 -3.02 -19.52
CA ASP A 49 -0.41 -3.66 -19.07
C ASP A 49 -1.20 -2.73 -18.14
N ALA A 50 -0.56 -2.01 -17.22
CA ALA A 50 -1.28 -1.10 -16.33
C ALA A 50 -1.98 0.03 -17.12
N ARG A 51 -1.30 0.57 -18.13
CA ARG A 51 -1.89 1.56 -19.05
C ARG A 51 -3.03 0.95 -19.86
N LEU A 52 -2.87 -0.27 -20.36
CA LEU A 52 -3.92 -0.97 -21.10
C LEU A 52 -5.16 -1.22 -20.23
N LEU A 53 -4.99 -1.52 -18.94
CA LEU A 53 -6.10 -1.66 -17.99
C LEU A 53 -6.85 -0.33 -17.83
N GLU A 54 -6.11 0.76 -17.67
CA GLU A 54 -6.70 2.09 -17.53
C GLU A 54 -7.44 2.50 -18.79
N GLU A 55 -6.82 2.36 -19.96
CA GLU A 55 -7.43 2.65 -21.26
C GLU A 55 -8.67 1.78 -21.53
N SER A 56 -8.61 0.48 -21.20
CA SER A 56 -9.73 -0.44 -21.45
C SER A 56 -10.91 -0.24 -20.49
N THR A 57 -10.66 0.27 -19.29
CA THR A 57 -11.68 0.50 -18.26
C THR A 57 -12.13 1.95 -18.14
N GLU A 58 -11.49 2.90 -18.83
CA GLU A 58 -11.76 4.34 -18.72
C GLU A 58 -13.24 4.68 -18.94
N ILE A 59 -13.86 4.14 -20.00
CA ILE A 59 -15.27 4.39 -20.32
C ILE A 59 -16.19 3.83 -19.24
N ILE A 60 -15.86 2.66 -18.69
CA ILE A 60 -16.62 2.00 -17.63
C ILE A 60 -16.52 2.83 -16.35
N ALA A 61 -15.31 3.24 -15.95
CA ALA A 61 -15.08 4.04 -14.77
C ALA A 61 -15.75 5.42 -14.86
N ARG A 62 -15.70 6.06 -16.04
CA ARG A 62 -16.40 7.32 -16.32
C ARG A 62 -17.91 7.17 -16.18
N ASN A 63 -18.51 6.17 -16.83
CA ASN A 63 -19.95 5.92 -16.75
C ASN A 63 -20.36 5.58 -15.30
N PHE A 64 -19.54 4.81 -14.61
CA PHE A 64 -19.75 4.49 -13.20
C PHE A 64 -19.74 5.75 -12.34
N ALA A 65 -18.78 6.66 -12.50
CA ALA A 65 -18.71 7.92 -11.76
C ALA A 65 -19.97 8.79 -11.94
N LEU A 66 -20.55 8.79 -13.16
CA LEU A 66 -21.77 9.55 -13.47
C LEU A 66 -23.03 8.92 -12.86
N ASN A 67 -23.12 7.59 -12.86
CA ASN A 67 -24.33 6.88 -12.46
C ASN A 67 -24.35 6.51 -10.98
N ASN A 68 -23.19 6.30 -10.35
CA ASN A 68 -23.07 5.74 -9.01
C ASN A 68 -23.76 6.58 -7.92
N CYS A 69 -23.82 7.90 -8.08
CA CYS A 69 -24.58 8.76 -7.17
C CYS A 69 -26.09 8.45 -7.13
N HIS A 70 -26.62 7.81 -8.17
CA HIS A 70 -28.02 7.41 -8.25
C HIS A 70 -28.21 5.91 -7.99
N THR A 71 -27.22 5.07 -8.32
CA THR A 71 -27.35 3.61 -8.18
C THR A 71 -26.85 3.06 -6.85
N GLY A 72 -25.90 3.74 -6.18
CA GLY A 72 -25.27 3.26 -4.94
C GLY A 72 -24.47 1.96 -5.12
N ASN A 73 -24.08 1.61 -6.35
CA ASN A 73 -23.43 0.35 -6.68
C ASN A 73 -22.05 0.21 -5.99
N LEU A 74 -21.32 1.31 -5.78
CA LEU A 74 -20.03 1.30 -5.08
C LEU A 74 -20.23 0.91 -3.62
N ARG A 75 -21.23 1.50 -2.96
CA ARG A 75 -21.54 1.20 -1.57
C ARG A 75 -21.95 -0.27 -1.41
N ALA A 76 -22.73 -0.82 -2.34
CA ALA A 76 -23.07 -2.24 -2.35
C ALA A 76 -21.85 -3.15 -2.58
N LEU A 77 -20.92 -2.76 -3.45
CA LEU A 77 -19.66 -3.47 -3.67
C LEU A 77 -18.77 -3.43 -2.42
N ILE A 78 -18.65 -2.27 -1.76
CA ILE A 78 -17.91 -2.12 -0.50
C ILE A 78 -18.54 -2.97 0.60
N HIS A 79 -19.86 -2.99 0.72
CA HIS A 79 -20.55 -3.85 1.68
C HIS A 79 -20.23 -5.34 1.45
N ASN A 80 -20.25 -5.80 0.20
CA ASN A 80 -19.84 -7.16 -0.16
C ASN A 80 -18.38 -7.45 0.19
N PHE A 81 -17.49 -6.48 -0.01
CA PHE A 81 -16.10 -6.59 0.41
C PHE A 81 -15.98 -6.67 1.95
N LEU A 82 -16.68 -5.82 2.70
CA LEU A 82 -16.61 -5.75 4.16
C LEU A 82 -17.08 -7.05 4.82
N ILE A 83 -18.21 -7.62 4.37
CA ILE A 83 -18.67 -8.94 4.83
C ILE A 83 -17.56 -9.97 4.64
N ARG A 84 -16.97 -10.01 3.45
CA ARG A 84 -15.92 -10.98 3.13
C ARG A 84 -14.66 -10.75 3.95
N ALA A 85 -14.26 -9.48 4.10
CA ALA A 85 -13.10 -9.08 4.87
C ALA A 85 -13.20 -9.54 6.34
N SER A 86 -14.39 -9.49 6.93
CA SER A 86 -14.63 -9.93 8.31
C SER A 86 -14.38 -11.43 8.54
N GLU A 87 -14.53 -12.25 7.51
CA GLU A 87 -14.34 -13.71 7.57
C GLU A 87 -12.96 -14.15 7.06
N LEU A 88 -12.15 -13.25 6.47
CA LEU A 88 -10.86 -13.57 5.87
C LEU A 88 -9.91 -14.31 6.81
N LYS A 89 -9.89 -13.95 8.09
CA LYS A 89 -9.03 -14.59 9.09
C LYS A 89 -9.39 -16.07 9.29
N ALA A 90 -10.68 -16.39 9.30
CA ALA A 90 -11.14 -17.76 9.39
C ALA A 90 -10.91 -18.50 8.05
N SER A 91 -11.21 -17.85 6.93
CA SER A 91 -11.02 -18.42 5.59
C SER A 91 -9.55 -18.71 5.26
N ALA A 92 -8.62 -17.88 5.74
CA ALA A 92 -7.19 -18.11 5.59
C ALA A 92 -6.68 -19.32 6.39
N GLN A 93 -7.32 -19.64 7.52
CA GLN A 93 -7.01 -20.85 8.30
C GLN A 93 -7.57 -22.12 7.65
N CYS A 94 -8.68 -21.98 6.92
CA CYS A 94 -9.34 -23.07 6.20
C CYS A 94 -8.82 -23.26 4.76
N GLU A 95 -7.87 -22.45 4.30
CA GLU A 95 -7.33 -22.45 2.93
C GLU A 95 -8.41 -22.31 1.83
N ASP A 96 -9.47 -21.53 2.10
CA ASP A 96 -10.53 -21.28 1.12
C ASP A 96 -10.08 -20.27 0.04
N ASN A 97 -9.41 -20.81 -0.97
CA ASN A 97 -8.85 -20.03 -2.08
C ASN A 97 -9.93 -19.29 -2.89
N ILE A 98 -11.16 -19.81 -2.98
CA ILE A 98 -12.24 -19.18 -3.75
C ILE A 98 -12.69 -17.91 -3.04
N PHE A 99 -12.86 -18.00 -1.72
CA PHE A 99 -13.27 -16.88 -0.90
C PHE A 99 -12.25 -15.72 -0.94
N ILE A 100 -10.97 -16.06 -0.80
CA ILE A 100 -9.86 -15.08 -0.84
C ILE A 100 -9.79 -14.42 -2.21
N TRP A 101 -9.95 -15.19 -3.28
CA TRP A 101 -9.96 -14.68 -4.64
C TRP A 101 -11.14 -13.74 -4.93
N GLN A 102 -12.37 -14.09 -4.51
CA GLN A 102 -13.52 -13.20 -4.66
C GLN A 102 -13.32 -11.89 -3.88
N THR A 103 -12.71 -11.96 -2.70
CA THR A 103 -12.40 -10.79 -1.88
C THR A 103 -11.36 -9.89 -2.56
N TYR A 104 -10.32 -10.50 -3.13
CA TYR A 104 -9.33 -9.81 -3.95
C TYR A 104 -9.97 -9.11 -5.15
N ASN A 105 -10.83 -9.79 -5.90
CA ASN A 105 -11.50 -9.22 -7.07
C ASN A 105 -12.39 -8.01 -6.71
N ALA A 106 -13.08 -8.08 -5.57
CA ALA A 106 -13.87 -6.96 -5.09
C ALA A 106 -12.98 -5.75 -4.83
N LEU A 107 -11.87 -5.97 -4.11
CA LEU A 107 -10.89 -4.94 -3.81
C LEU A 107 -10.24 -4.36 -5.07
N PHE A 108 -9.94 -5.21 -6.06
CA PHE A 108 -9.35 -4.79 -7.34
C PHE A 108 -10.25 -3.87 -8.15
N ILE A 109 -11.55 -4.18 -8.20
CA ILE A 109 -12.55 -3.31 -8.83
C ILE A 109 -12.64 -1.99 -8.05
N ILE A 110 -12.73 -2.05 -6.71
CA ILE A 110 -12.79 -0.85 -5.85
C ILE A 110 -11.55 0.02 -6.06
N ARG A 111 -10.33 -0.54 -6.07
CA ARG A 111 -9.09 0.19 -6.33
C ARG A 111 -9.11 0.86 -7.69
N SER A 112 -9.52 0.13 -8.74
CA SER A 112 -9.53 0.65 -10.11
C SER A 112 -10.50 1.82 -10.26
N LEU A 113 -11.68 1.74 -9.66
CA LEU A 113 -12.64 2.84 -9.61
C LEU A 113 -12.12 4.01 -8.76
N SER A 114 -11.57 3.72 -7.57
CA SER A 114 -11.01 4.74 -6.67
C SER A 114 -9.88 5.52 -7.32
N LYS A 115 -9.02 4.85 -8.10
CA LYS A 115 -7.97 5.50 -8.87
C LYS A 115 -8.54 6.52 -9.84
N TYR A 116 -9.55 6.12 -10.62
CA TYR A 116 -10.22 7.04 -11.53
C TYR A 116 -10.84 8.25 -10.80
N PHE A 117 -11.45 8.03 -9.64
CA PHE A 117 -12.03 9.10 -8.82
C PHE A 117 -10.96 10.06 -8.29
N VAL A 118 -9.85 9.56 -7.77
CA VAL A 118 -8.75 10.38 -7.25
C VAL A 118 -8.15 11.28 -8.34
N GLU A 119 -8.08 10.78 -9.58
CA GLU A 119 -7.53 11.53 -10.72
C GLU A 119 -8.48 12.57 -11.30
N HIS A 120 -9.80 12.36 -11.21
CA HIS A 120 -10.80 13.16 -11.94
C HIS A 120 -11.81 13.91 -11.08
N LEU A 121 -11.93 13.59 -9.78
CA LEU A 121 -12.92 14.18 -8.87
C LEU A 121 -12.23 15.00 -7.76
N SER A 122 -12.96 15.95 -7.20
CA SER A 122 -12.58 16.58 -5.93
C SER A 122 -12.74 15.61 -4.76
N GLU A 123 -12.09 15.88 -3.63
CA GLU A 123 -12.23 15.03 -2.44
C GLU A 123 -13.70 14.90 -1.98
N GLU A 124 -14.46 16.00 -1.94
CA GLU A 124 -15.86 15.97 -1.54
C GLU A 124 -16.70 15.04 -2.42
N LEU A 125 -16.50 15.10 -3.75
CA LEU A 125 -17.18 14.23 -4.69
C LEU A 125 -16.70 12.78 -4.56
N LEU A 126 -15.41 12.55 -4.33
CA LEU A 126 -14.87 11.22 -4.08
C LEU A 126 -15.55 10.59 -2.85
N LEU A 127 -15.58 11.29 -1.72
CA LEU A 127 -16.21 10.77 -0.50
C LEU A 127 -17.70 10.52 -0.72
N HIS A 128 -18.37 11.43 -1.42
CA HIS A 128 -19.77 11.26 -1.79
C HIS A 128 -20.01 9.96 -2.57
N GLN A 129 -19.13 9.57 -3.50
CA GLN A 129 -19.27 8.29 -4.23
C GLN A 129 -19.33 7.06 -3.31
N PHE A 130 -18.66 7.09 -2.15
CA PHE A 130 -18.64 6.00 -1.17
C PHE A 130 -19.93 5.93 -0.34
N ASP A 131 -20.53 7.09 -0.04
CA ASP A 131 -21.69 7.16 0.84
C ASP A 131 -23.04 7.03 0.12
N CYS A 132 -23.06 7.23 -1.21
CA CYS A 132 -24.28 7.23 -2.02
C CYS A 132 -25.18 6.01 -1.82
N LEU A 133 -26.47 6.27 -1.64
CA LEU A 133 -27.54 5.27 -1.54
C LEU A 133 -28.44 5.33 -2.76
N PRO A 134 -28.97 4.18 -3.22
CA PRO A 134 -30.03 4.21 -4.22
C PRO A 134 -31.27 4.93 -3.65
N PRO A 135 -32.04 5.64 -4.50
CA PRO A 135 -33.30 6.21 -4.08
C PRO A 135 -34.24 5.11 -3.57
N LYS A 136 -35.03 5.43 -2.55
CA LYS A 136 -36.03 4.50 -2.02
C LYS A 136 -37.02 4.12 -3.14
N PRO A 137 -37.65 2.93 -3.08
CA PRO A 137 -38.64 2.51 -4.08
C PRO A 137 -39.80 3.49 -4.26
N ASP A 138 -40.06 4.33 -3.25
CA ASP A 138 -41.06 5.39 -3.25
C ASP A 138 -40.62 6.67 -3.98
N GLY A 139 -39.40 6.71 -4.54
CA GLY A 139 -38.82 7.84 -5.27
C GLY A 139 -38.31 8.98 -4.39
N SER A 140 -38.42 8.86 -3.06
CA SER A 140 -37.80 9.81 -2.12
C SER A 140 -36.28 9.60 -2.07
N SER A 141 -35.53 10.68 -1.81
CA SER A 141 -34.10 10.59 -1.47
C SER A 141 -33.90 9.63 -0.30
N ALA A 142 -32.79 8.91 -0.29
CA ALA A 142 -32.39 8.13 0.88
C ALA A 142 -32.23 9.08 2.09
N ASP A 143 -32.47 8.57 3.31
CA ASP A 143 -32.22 9.37 4.51
C ASP A 143 -30.70 9.49 4.70
N ASP A 144 -30.13 10.58 4.20
CA ASP A 144 -28.71 10.91 4.36
C ASP A 144 -28.46 11.49 5.76
N THR A 145 -28.67 10.68 6.80
CA THR A 145 -28.27 11.01 8.18
C THR A 145 -26.82 10.65 8.49
N ALA A 146 -26.13 9.96 7.57
CA ALA A 146 -24.74 9.57 7.74
C ALA A 146 -23.79 10.74 7.45
N GLU A 147 -22.77 10.92 8.28
CA GLU A 147 -21.72 11.90 8.03
C GLU A 147 -20.93 11.50 6.77
N ILE A 148 -20.59 12.50 5.94
CA ILE A 148 -19.79 12.31 4.73
C ILE A 148 -18.42 11.73 5.12
N GLY A 149 -18.05 10.63 4.47
CA GLY A 149 -16.81 9.88 4.71
C GLY A 149 -16.97 8.72 5.70
N SER A 150 -18.17 8.46 6.23
CA SER A 150 -18.38 7.35 7.18
C SER A 150 -18.14 5.96 6.55
N GLN A 151 -18.61 5.72 5.32
CA GLN A 151 -18.31 4.47 4.61
C GLN A 151 -16.85 4.38 4.18
N THR A 152 -16.24 5.51 3.84
CA THR A 152 -14.80 5.57 3.56
C THR A 152 -13.97 5.23 4.79
N GLU A 153 -14.35 5.71 5.98
CA GLU A 153 -13.69 5.35 7.25
C GLU A 153 -13.81 3.85 7.55
N GLU A 154 -15.00 3.28 7.41
CA GLU A 154 -15.23 1.84 7.61
C GLU A 154 -14.39 1.00 6.65
N PHE A 155 -14.34 1.39 5.37
CA PHE A 155 -13.53 0.74 4.36
C PHE A 155 -12.03 0.83 4.64
N ILE A 156 -11.51 2.03 4.94
CA ILE A 156 -10.09 2.21 5.26
C ILE A 156 -9.71 1.42 6.52
N ASN A 157 -10.57 1.43 7.55
CA ASN A 157 -10.33 0.64 8.76
C ASN A 157 -10.27 -0.86 8.46
N ALA A 158 -11.18 -1.39 7.62
CA ALA A 158 -11.15 -2.79 7.21
C ALA A 158 -9.90 -3.15 6.40
N LEU A 159 -9.36 -2.25 5.57
CA LEU A 159 -8.08 -2.46 4.87
C LEU A 159 -6.90 -2.52 5.86
N ILE A 160 -6.89 -1.67 6.88
CA ILE A 160 -5.87 -1.68 7.92
C ILE A 160 -5.96 -2.99 8.74
N GLU A 161 -7.17 -3.38 9.14
CA GLU A 161 -7.41 -4.65 9.86
C GLU A 161 -6.98 -5.85 9.01
N LEU A 162 -7.26 -5.86 7.70
CA LEU A 162 -6.80 -6.90 6.79
C LEU A 162 -5.28 -7.03 6.82
N ILE A 163 -4.55 -5.91 6.69
CA ILE A 163 -3.08 -5.91 6.70
C ILE A 163 -2.53 -6.38 8.05
N VAL A 164 -3.17 -6.00 9.15
CA VAL A 164 -2.68 -6.30 10.51
C VAL A 164 -3.02 -7.71 10.98
N ASP A 165 -4.24 -8.19 10.72
CA ASP A 165 -4.79 -9.41 11.31
C ASP A 165 -4.67 -10.65 10.41
N VAL A 166 -4.60 -10.49 9.09
CA VAL A 166 -4.49 -11.61 8.14
C VAL A 166 -3.01 -11.97 7.97
N PRO A 167 -2.60 -13.24 8.16
CA PRO A 167 -1.21 -13.63 7.94
C PRO A 167 -0.82 -13.49 6.46
N VAL A 168 0.44 -13.13 6.20
CA VAL A 168 1.02 -13.16 4.85
C VAL A 168 1.39 -14.60 4.51
N LEU A 169 0.65 -15.20 3.59
CA LEU A 169 0.81 -16.55 3.06
C LEU A 169 0.79 -16.46 1.53
N ASN A 170 1.22 -17.50 0.82
CA ASN A 170 1.29 -17.47 -0.65
C ASN A 170 -0.04 -17.06 -1.31
N PHE A 171 -1.16 -17.54 -0.80
CA PHE A 171 -2.49 -17.29 -1.34
C PHE A 171 -3.14 -15.99 -0.81
N THR A 172 -2.65 -15.41 0.31
CA THR A 172 -3.11 -14.08 0.82
C THR A 172 -2.19 -12.94 0.40
N TYR A 173 -0.99 -13.23 -0.12
CA TYR A 173 0.02 -12.24 -0.48
C TYR A 173 -0.52 -11.15 -1.42
N ALA A 174 -1.27 -11.55 -2.45
CA ALA A 174 -1.86 -10.63 -3.41
C ALA A 174 -2.94 -9.73 -2.81
N LEU A 175 -3.68 -10.25 -1.83
CA LEU A 175 -4.70 -9.50 -1.13
C LEU A 175 -4.07 -8.40 -0.26
N HIS A 176 -2.99 -8.72 0.45
CA HIS A 176 -2.18 -7.74 1.19
C HIS A 176 -1.64 -6.64 0.29
N LEU A 177 -1.09 -7.05 -0.85
CA LEU A 177 -0.54 -6.15 -1.84
C LEU A 177 -1.60 -5.20 -2.41
N GLU A 178 -2.78 -5.73 -2.73
CA GLU A 178 -3.90 -4.94 -3.24
C GLU A 178 -4.51 -4.00 -2.19
N ALA A 179 -4.53 -4.41 -0.92
CA ALA A 179 -4.93 -3.54 0.19
C ALA A 179 -3.97 -2.34 0.33
N LEU A 180 -2.65 -2.58 0.28
CA LEU A 180 -1.65 -1.51 0.30
C LEU A 180 -1.80 -0.57 -0.91
N ASN A 181 -1.97 -1.12 -2.11
CA ASN A 181 -2.17 -0.31 -3.31
C ASN A 181 -3.43 0.56 -3.21
N THR A 182 -4.51 0.02 -2.65
CA THR A 182 -5.76 0.76 -2.46
C THR A 182 -5.57 1.92 -1.50
N LEU A 183 -4.88 1.71 -0.37
CA LEU A 183 -4.54 2.77 0.58
C LEU A 183 -3.62 3.83 -0.04
N LEU A 184 -2.64 3.41 -0.85
CA LEU A 184 -1.75 4.33 -1.58
C LEU A 184 -2.51 5.16 -2.61
N VAL A 185 -3.43 4.55 -3.35
CA VAL A 185 -4.30 5.25 -4.32
C VAL A 185 -5.17 6.28 -3.61
N LEU A 186 -5.83 5.93 -2.50
CA LEU A 186 -6.62 6.90 -1.75
C LEU A 186 -5.75 8.04 -1.18
N SER A 187 -4.52 7.73 -0.76
CA SER A 187 -3.56 8.71 -0.25
C SER A 187 -2.95 9.60 -1.35
N SER A 188 -3.03 9.22 -2.63
CA SER A 188 -2.43 10.00 -3.72
C SER A 188 -3.24 11.23 -4.13
N ILE A 189 -4.39 11.49 -3.50
CA ILE A 189 -5.26 12.64 -3.78
C ILE A 189 -4.53 14.00 -3.73
N GLN A 190 -3.55 14.12 -2.85
CA GLN A 190 -2.71 15.31 -2.74
C GLN A 190 -1.88 15.62 -4.00
N MET A 191 -1.72 14.67 -4.92
CA MET A 191 -0.94 14.88 -6.14
C MET A 191 -1.74 15.62 -7.21
N PHE A 192 -3.06 15.57 -7.11
CA PHE A 192 -4.00 16.19 -8.05
C PHE A 192 -4.56 17.50 -7.49
N HIS A 193 -4.23 17.84 -6.24
CA HIS A 193 -4.77 18.99 -5.51
C HIS A 193 -3.64 19.82 -4.89
N THR A 194 -3.86 21.12 -4.75
CA THR A 194 -2.87 22.06 -4.18
C THR A 194 -2.95 22.22 -2.67
N LEU A 195 -3.92 21.57 -2.02
CA LEU A 195 -4.16 21.67 -0.59
C LEU A 195 -3.15 20.84 0.21
N PRO A 196 -2.76 21.28 1.42
CA PRO A 196 -1.90 20.49 2.29
C PRO A 196 -2.59 19.21 2.77
N ALA A 197 -1.80 18.15 2.96
CA ALA A 197 -2.31 16.82 3.32
C ALA A 197 -3.25 16.80 4.55
N SER A 198 -3.05 17.68 5.54
CA SER A 198 -3.87 17.74 6.76
C SER A 198 -5.30 18.22 6.54
N GLN A 199 -5.59 18.86 5.41
CA GLN A 199 -6.94 19.34 5.09
C GLN A 199 -7.83 18.27 4.47
N PHE A 200 -7.24 17.22 3.92
CA PHE A 200 -7.99 16.13 3.32
C PHE A 200 -8.62 15.25 4.40
N THR A 201 -9.92 15.00 4.28
CA THR A 201 -10.66 14.04 5.11
C THR A 201 -10.08 12.63 5.04
N VAL A 202 -9.59 12.18 3.89
CA VAL A 202 -8.94 10.85 3.78
C VAL A 202 -7.74 10.74 4.74
N TYR A 203 -6.91 11.78 4.81
CA TYR A 203 -5.79 11.82 5.75
C TYR A 203 -6.25 11.99 7.20
N ARG A 204 -7.32 12.75 7.46
CA ARG A 204 -7.91 12.86 8.81
C ARG A 204 -8.44 11.51 9.30
N ILE A 205 -9.13 10.75 8.44
CA ILE A 205 -9.59 9.39 8.73
C ILE A 205 -8.42 8.47 9.09
N LEU A 206 -7.31 8.54 8.35
CA LEU A 206 -6.12 7.75 8.66
C LEU A 206 -5.47 8.16 9.99
N MET A 207 -5.31 9.48 10.22
CA MET A 207 -4.54 10.02 11.35
C MET A 207 -5.34 10.13 12.65
N GLN A 208 -6.67 10.03 12.59
CA GLN A 208 -7.59 10.16 13.73
C GLN A 208 -8.55 8.96 13.82
N GLY A 209 -9.44 8.96 14.81
CA GLY A 209 -10.51 7.98 14.91
C GLY A 209 -10.02 6.54 15.13
N LYS A 210 -10.70 5.58 14.51
CA LYS A 210 -10.44 4.14 14.67
C LYS A 210 -9.12 3.70 14.03
N CYS A 211 -8.77 4.28 12.88
CA CYS A 211 -7.53 3.98 12.16
C CYS A 211 -6.28 4.34 12.98
N ALA A 212 -6.33 5.44 13.73
CA ALA A 212 -5.23 5.88 14.59
C ALA A 212 -4.89 4.88 15.70
N ILE A 213 -5.88 4.13 16.22
CA ILE A 213 -5.66 3.10 17.25
C ILE A 213 -4.79 1.97 16.70
N HIS A 214 -4.97 1.63 15.43
CA HIS A 214 -4.22 0.59 14.74
C HIS A 214 -2.82 1.03 14.29
N ALA A 215 -2.48 2.33 14.39
CA ALA A 215 -1.23 2.87 13.86
C ALA A 215 0.06 2.18 14.38
N PRO A 216 0.20 1.87 15.68
CA PRO A 216 1.32 1.07 16.21
C PRO A 216 1.47 -0.30 15.52
N PHE A 217 0.37 -1.01 15.37
CA PHE A 217 0.34 -2.36 14.84
C PHE A 217 0.59 -2.36 13.33
N LEU A 218 -0.05 -1.44 12.61
CA LEU A 218 0.17 -1.26 11.19
C LEU A 218 1.64 -0.92 10.91
N MET A 219 2.21 0.05 11.63
CA MET A 219 3.62 0.41 11.46
C MET A 219 4.55 -0.77 11.72
N LYS A 220 4.27 -1.57 12.77
CA LYS A 220 5.00 -2.80 13.06
C LYS A 220 4.93 -3.80 11.90
N VAL A 221 3.74 -4.06 11.35
CA VAL A 221 3.54 -5.03 10.26
C VAL A 221 4.19 -4.55 8.97
N LEU A 222 4.05 -3.28 8.60
CA LEU A 222 4.70 -2.73 7.41
C LEU A 222 6.23 -2.80 7.51
N MET A 223 6.79 -2.46 8.68
CA MET A 223 8.22 -2.61 8.93
C MET A 223 8.63 -4.07 8.88
N TRP A 224 7.84 -4.98 9.45
CA TRP A 224 8.09 -6.42 9.40
C TRP A 224 8.13 -6.95 7.96
N ASN A 225 7.18 -6.54 7.11
CA ASN A 225 7.16 -6.90 5.70
C ASN A 225 8.40 -6.37 4.96
N TYR A 226 8.80 -5.12 5.25
CA TYR A 226 10.02 -4.54 4.73
C TYR A 226 11.28 -5.28 5.20
N LEU A 227 11.32 -5.76 6.45
CA LEU A 227 12.47 -6.48 7.00
C LEU A 227 12.60 -7.90 6.46
N ASN A 228 11.48 -8.61 6.26
CA ASN A 228 11.54 -10.00 5.81
C ASN A 228 11.87 -10.11 4.32
N GLN A 229 11.61 -9.05 3.53
CA GLN A 229 11.87 -9.05 2.09
C GLN A 229 11.31 -10.33 1.44
N GLU A 230 10.08 -10.70 1.82
CA GLU A 230 9.46 -11.93 1.36
C GLU A 230 9.36 -11.92 -0.16
N LYS A 231 9.88 -12.98 -0.77
CA LYS A 231 9.79 -13.14 -2.20
C LYS A 231 8.35 -13.41 -2.57
N CYS A 232 7.89 -12.71 -3.58
CA CYS A 232 6.67 -12.99 -4.29
C CYS A 232 6.62 -14.48 -4.65
N PRO A 233 5.58 -15.21 -4.22
CA PRO A 233 5.39 -16.62 -4.57
C PRO A 233 5.61 -16.91 -6.07
N PRO A 234 6.34 -17.99 -6.44
CA PRO A 234 6.70 -18.29 -7.84
C PRO A 234 5.51 -18.67 -8.70
N GLU A 235 4.42 -19.08 -8.05
CA GLU A 235 3.11 -19.10 -8.64
C GLU A 235 2.93 -17.76 -9.36
N LEU A 236 2.98 -16.61 -8.68
CA LEU A 236 2.59 -15.25 -9.12
C LEU A 236 3.27 -14.70 -10.38
N TYR A 237 4.28 -15.39 -10.92
CA TYR A 237 5.03 -15.03 -12.12
C TYR A 237 4.69 -15.86 -13.35
N ARG A 238 4.07 -17.04 -13.21
CA ARG A 238 4.02 -18.04 -14.30
C ARG A 238 2.85 -17.80 -15.25
N GLY A 239 2.88 -16.67 -15.96
CA GLY A 239 2.18 -16.54 -17.23
C GLY A 239 3.01 -17.22 -18.33
N HIS A 240 2.48 -18.30 -18.93
CA HIS A 240 2.99 -19.03 -20.12
C HIS A 240 3.64 -20.42 -19.93
N SER A 241 2.96 -21.37 -19.28
CA SER A 241 3.13 -22.78 -19.67
C SER A 241 1.79 -23.50 -19.77
N ASP A 242 1.60 -24.15 -20.92
CA ASP A 242 0.39 -24.70 -21.51
C ASP A 242 -0.12 -26.00 -20.84
N ASP A 243 -0.14 -26.07 -19.50
CA ASP A 243 -0.49 -27.31 -18.80
C ASP A 243 -1.53 -27.10 -17.67
N GLY A 244 -2.79 -27.39 -18.02
CA GLY A 244 -3.68 -28.27 -17.26
C GLY A 244 -4.17 -27.93 -15.85
N SER A 245 -3.78 -26.83 -15.20
CA SER A 245 -4.23 -26.52 -13.82
C SER A 245 -4.71 -25.08 -13.63
N LEU A 246 -5.95 -24.83 -14.06
CA LEU A 246 -6.62 -23.52 -14.07
C LEU A 246 -6.80 -22.84 -12.70
N ILE A 247 -6.72 -23.60 -11.60
CA ILE A 247 -7.00 -23.08 -10.24
C ILE A 247 -5.71 -22.59 -9.57
N TYR A 248 -4.59 -23.25 -9.83
CA TYR A 248 -3.27 -22.87 -9.32
C TYR A 248 -2.58 -21.82 -10.19
N ASN A 249 -2.99 -21.67 -11.46
CA ASN A 249 -2.48 -20.64 -12.36
C ASN A 249 -3.08 -19.24 -12.11
N ALA A 250 -4.14 -19.13 -11.30
CA ALA A 250 -4.82 -17.87 -11.01
C ALA A 250 -4.22 -17.14 -9.80
N THR A 251 -3.82 -17.86 -8.75
CA THR A 251 -2.99 -17.33 -7.65
C THR A 251 -1.56 -17.03 -8.09
N ALA A 252 -1.27 -17.36 -9.35
CA ALA A 252 0.02 -17.37 -9.97
C ALA A 252 0.27 -16.23 -11.00
N ALA A 253 -0.58 -15.22 -11.04
CA ALA A 253 -0.37 -14.06 -11.91
C ALA A 253 -0.28 -12.72 -11.15
N LEU A 254 -0.30 -12.77 -9.81
CA LEU A 254 -0.73 -11.63 -8.99
C LEU A 254 0.39 -10.71 -8.48
N ALA A 255 1.68 -10.87 -8.81
CA ALA A 255 2.72 -10.05 -8.16
C ALA A 255 4.02 -9.80 -8.96
N SER A 256 3.88 -9.50 -10.24
CA SER A 256 4.93 -8.82 -11.04
C SER A 256 4.53 -7.41 -11.49
N SER A 257 3.32 -6.98 -11.12
CA SER A 257 2.45 -6.05 -11.85
C SER A 257 2.47 -4.56 -11.48
N LEU A 258 3.15 -4.16 -10.40
CA LEU A 258 2.76 -2.93 -9.70
C LEU A 258 3.69 -1.73 -9.85
N TRP A 259 4.74 -1.82 -10.67
CA TRP A 259 5.77 -0.78 -10.65
C TRP A 259 5.45 0.49 -11.46
N SER A 260 4.47 0.48 -12.36
CA SER A 260 4.24 1.64 -13.23
C SER A 260 3.19 2.64 -12.77
N VAL A 261 2.31 2.24 -11.86
CA VAL A 261 1.24 3.14 -11.38
C VAL A 261 1.73 3.98 -10.19
N VAL A 262 2.75 3.52 -9.47
CA VAL A 262 3.27 4.21 -8.27
C VAL A 262 4.43 5.17 -8.60
N THR A 263 4.96 5.14 -9.83
CA THR A 263 5.81 6.21 -10.36
C THR A 263 4.94 7.19 -11.14
N LEU A 264 4.33 8.16 -10.44
CA LEU A 264 3.59 9.26 -11.04
C LEU A 264 4.49 10.12 -11.95
N GLY A 265 4.72 9.66 -13.18
CA GLY A 265 5.40 10.40 -14.24
C GLY A 265 6.89 10.73 -14.03
N MET A 266 7.53 10.33 -12.91
CA MET A 266 8.94 10.57 -12.68
C MET A 266 9.81 9.45 -13.25
N GLY A 267 10.05 9.52 -14.56
CA GLY A 267 10.99 8.63 -15.26
C GLY A 267 12.44 8.92 -14.86
N SER A 268 12.98 8.14 -13.93
CA SER A 268 14.43 7.99 -13.78
C SER A 268 14.90 6.87 -14.71
N LYS A 269 15.56 7.26 -15.82
CA LYS A 269 16.27 6.34 -16.72
C LYS A 269 17.52 5.79 -15.99
N GLY A 270 17.33 4.76 -15.18
CA GLY A 270 18.40 3.89 -14.72
C GLY A 270 18.11 2.48 -15.19
N LYS A 271 18.98 1.90 -16.03
CA LYS A 271 18.94 0.47 -16.39
C LYS A 271 19.26 -0.36 -15.14
N LYS A 272 18.26 -0.58 -14.28
CA LYS A 272 18.27 -1.70 -13.33
C LYS A 272 17.74 -2.91 -14.09
N THR A 273 18.48 -4.01 -14.07
CA THR A 273 18.02 -5.31 -14.56
C THR A 273 16.71 -5.62 -13.87
N GLU A 274 15.61 -5.77 -14.62
CA GLU A 274 14.22 -5.90 -14.14
C GLU A 274 13.97 -7.13 -13.23
N VAL A 275 15.00 -7.94 -12.97
CA VAL A 275 14.95 -9.24 -12.28
C VAL A 275 15.25 -9.14 -10.77
N ASP A 276 15.99 -8.13 -10.29
CA ASP A 276 16.41 -8.10 -8.87
C ASP A 276 15.48 -7.29 -7.95
N LEU A 277 14.71 -6.33 -8.47
CA LEU A 277 13.71 -5.57 -7.70
C LEU A 277 12.32 -6.21 -7.74
N SER A 278 12.10 -7.15 -8.65
CA SER A 278 10.80 -7.77 -8.87
C SER A 278 10.46 -8.83 -7.82
N ASP A 279 11.43 -9.31 -7.05
CA ASP A 279 11.23 -10.37 -6.06
C ASP A 279 10.43 -9.90 -4.83
N THR A 280 10.56 -8.65 -4.34
CA THR A 280 10.07 -8.26 -2.99
C THR A 280 9.01 -7.16 -3.00
N LEU A 281 7.96 -7.33 -3.81
CA LEU A 281 6.93 -6.29 -4.01
C LEU A 281 6.25 -5.82 -2.71
N LEU A 282 5.87 -6.75 -1.83
CA LEU A 282 5.17 -6.40 -0.59
C LEU A 282 6.03 -5.51 0.32
N ALA A 283 7.34 -5.77 0.36
CA ALA A 283 8.30 -4.99 1.12
C ALA A 283 8.39 -3.55 0.58
N ASN A 284 8.46 -3.39 -0.75
CA ASN A 284 8.54 -2.09 -1.40
C ASN A 284 7.25 -1.28 -1.22
N GLN A 285 6.07 -1.89 -1.40
CA GLN A 285 4.80 -1.21 -1.17
C GLN A 285 4.60 -0.83 0.31
N SER A 286 5.03 -1.71 1.23
CA SER A 286 5.00 -1.40 2.66
C SER A 286 5.90 -0.21 2.99
N LEU A 287 7.11 -0.15 2.42
CA LEU A 287 8.03 0.98 2.59
C LEU A 287 7.44 2.28 2.05
N LEU A 288 6.88 2.27 0.85
CA LEU A 288 6.23 3.42 0.24
C LEU A 288 5.09 3.94 1.11
N PHE A 289 4.24 3.04 1.60
CA PHE A 289 3.13 3.42 2.44
C PHE A 289 3.60 3.98 3.80
N ILE A 290 4.65 3.40 4.41
CA ILE A 290 5.30 3.99 5.60
C ILE A 290 5.75 5.41 5.32
N LEU A 291 6.45 5.65 4.21
CA LEU A 291 6.99 6.96 3.86
C LEU A 291 5.88 8.00 3.65
N VAL A 292 4.79 7.62 2.99
CA VAL A 292 3.60 8.48 2.84
C VAL A 292 3.03 8.81 4.22
N LEU A 293 2.73 7.80 5.04
CA LEU A 293 2.13 8.03 6.37
C LEU A 293 2.99 8.91 7.26
N VAL A 294 4.32 8.75 7.22
CA VAL A 294 5.23 9.49 8.11
C VAL A 294 5.54 10.89 7.60
N SER A 295 5.53 11.11 6.29
CA SER A 295 5.90 12.39 5.68
C SER A 295 4.78 13.44 5.72
N HIS A 296 3.52 13.01 5.78
CA HIS A 296 2.37 13.91 5.82
C HIS A 296 1.92 14.24 7.25
N CYS A 297 1.18 15.35 7.40
CA CYS A 297 0.63 15.81 8.69
C CYS A 297 1.71 16.04 9.78
N THR A 298 2.88 16.58 9.42
CA THR A 298 4.04 16.72 10.32
C THR A 298 4.10 18.05 11.07
N CYS A 299 3.52 19.11 10.51
CA CYS A 299 3.66 20.48 11.02
C CYS A 299 2.41 21.01 11.76
N ASP A 300 1.29 20.27 11.71
CA ASP A 300 0.04 20.73 12.27
C ASP A 300 -0.09 20.29 13.73
N LYS A 301 -0.18 21.25 14.66
CA LYS A 301 -0.37 20.96 16.10
C LYS A 301 -1.75 20.37 16.41
N THR A 302 -2.70 20.48 15.47
CA THR A 302 -4.10 20.07 15.67
C THR A 302 -4.31 18.57 15.40
N VAL A 303 -3.47 17.94 14.58
CA VAL A 303 -3.56 16.51 14.25
C VAL A 303 -2.20 15.85 14.54
N PRO A 304 -2.04 15.16 15.68
CA PRO A 304 -0.82 14.38 15.90
C PRO A 304 -0.76 13.26 14.86
N ASN A 305 0.41 13.01 14.27
CA ASN A 305 0.62 11.88 13.38
C ASN A 305 1.01 10.63 14.20
N PRO A 306 0.08 9.68 14.45
CA PRO A 306 0.35 8.52 15.29
C PRO A 306 1.34 7.54 14.63
N TYR A 307 1.33 7.43 13.30
CA TYR A 307 2.25 6.56 12.56
C TYR A 307 3.69 7.04 12.67
N ARG A 308 3.91 8.36 12.57
CA ARG A 308 5.23 8.97 12.79
C ARG A 308 5.70 8.75 14.23
N GLN A 309 4.84 8.96 15.22
CA GLN A 309 5.19 8.68 16.60
C GLN A 309 5.56 7.21 16.80
N ALA A 310 4.81 6.29 16.19
CA ALA A 310 5.09 4.85 16.25
C ALA A 310 6.46 4.50 15.65
N LEU A 311 6.79 5.02 14.46
CA LEU A 311 8.08 4.77 13.80
C LEU A 311 9.27 5.37 14.58
N LEU A 312 9.07 6.47 15.29
CA LEU A 312 10.16 7.12 16.01
C LEU A 312 10.39 6.61 17.43
N SER A 313 9.46 5.81 17.97
CA SER A 313 9.46 5.34 19.36
C SER A 313 9.59 3.83 19.53
N PHE A 314 9.85 3.06 18.46
CA PHE A 314 10.07 1.62 18.59
C PHE A 314 11.42 1.30 19.26
N THR A 315 11.46 0.18 19.96
CA THR A 315 12.64 -0.31 20.71
C THR A 315 13.14 -1.64 20.15
N ASP A 316 14.36 -2.03 20.53
CA ASP A 316 14.91 -3.32 20.13
C ASP A 316 14.11 -4.48 20.77
N SER A 317 13.87 -5.51 19.98
CA SER A 317 13.34 -6.80 20.43
C SER A 317 14.27 -7.50 21.44
N GLN A 318 15.59 -7.26 21.34
CA GLN A 318 16.60 -7.89 22.20
C GLN A 318 16.81 -7.16 23.55
N GLU A 319 16.34 -5.91 23.67
CA GLU A 319 16.28 -5.21 24.96
C GLU A 319 15.18 -5.83 25.84
N THR A 320 15.59 -6.80 26.65
CA THR A 320 14.84 -7.36 27.75
C THR A 320 15.33 -6.72 29.05
N GLY A 321 14.85 -5.51 29.36
CA GLY A 321 15.26 -4.85 30.60
C GLY A 321 14.45 -3.59 30.95
N ASN A 322 13.55 -3.74 31.91
CA ASN A 322 13.09 -2.74 32.88
C ASN A 322 13.35 -1.26 32.54
N SER A 323 12.55 -0.64 31.68
CA SER A 323 12.41 0.81 31.69
C SER A 323 11.39 1.21 32.76
N ALA A 324 11.84 2.01 33.73
CA ALA A 324 10.99 2.69 34.69
C ALA A 324 9.87 3.48 33.98
N PRO A 325 8.70 3.72 34.60
CA PRO A 325 7.46 4.17 33.94
C PRO A 325 7.47 5.64 33.46
N THR A 326 8.65 6.25 33.28
CA THR A 326 8.84 7.68 32.95
C THR A 326 9.23 7.95 31.50
N HIS A 327 9.52 6.91 30.69
CA HIS A 327 9.79 7.08 29.26
C HIS A 327 8.57 6.63 28.44
N ILE A 328 8.21 7.43 27.43
CA ILE A 328 7.10 7.20 26.50
C ILE A 328 7.04 5.70 26.16
N ALA A 329 5.93 5.04 26.49
CA ALA A 329 5.77 3.61 26.29
C ALA A 329 6.14 3.24 24.86
N SER A 330 7.06 2.29 24.68
CA SER A 330 7.48 1.90 23.35
C SER A 330 6.30 1.34 22.57
N THR A 331 6.09 1.88 21.38
CA THR A 331 4.89 1.62 20.61
C THR A 331 4.88 0.18 20.06
N PHE A 332 6.05 -0.33 19.68
CA PHE A 332 6.29 -1.74 19.33
C PHE A 332 7.79 -2.08 19.38
N LYS A 333 8.14 -3.36 19.18
CA LYS A 333 9.52 -3.88 19.17
C LYS A 333 9.92 -4.45 17.82
N LEU A 334 11.16 -4.22 17.39
CA LEU A 334 11.76 -4.77 16.15
C LEU A 334 13.18 -5.29 16.38
N ASP A 335 13.64 -6.21 15.53
CA ASP A 335 15.04 -6.66 15.53
C ASP A 335 15.92 -5.63 14.80
N MET A 336 16.69 -4.87 15.58
CA MET A 336 17.58 -3.83 15.08
C MET A 336 18.71 -4.39 14.19
N SER A 337 19.14 -5.63 14.44
CA SER A 337 20.20 -6.26 13.65
C SER A 337 19.73 -6.60 12.25
N LYS A 338 18.50 -7.13 12.14
CA LYS A 338 17.85 -7.36 10.83
C LYS A 338 17.61 -6.04 10.10
N LEU A 339 17.13 -5.02 10.81
CA LEU A 339 16.92 -3.69 10.25
C LEU A 339 18.19 -3.12 9.64
N TYR A 340 19.31 -3.17 10.36
CA TYR A 340 20.59 -2.70 9.83
C TYR A 340 21.01 -3.43 8.55
N ASN A 341 20.94 -4.75 8.54
CA ASN A 341 21.36 -5.55 7.38
C ASN A 341 20.50 -5.25 6.15
N VAL A 342 19.17 -5.16 6.31
CA VAL A 342 18.24 -4.89 5.20
C VAL A 342 18.43 -3.47 4.67
N LEU A 343 18.61 -2.47 5.55
CA LEU A 343 18.92 -1.11 5.14
C LEU A 343 20.21 -1.08 4.31
N CYS A 344 21.29 -1.73 4.79
CA CYS A 344 22.55 -1.82 4.04
C CYS A 344 22.40 -2.43 2.65
N LEU A 345 21.59 -3.49 2.51
CA LEU A 345 21.34 -4.16 1.23
C LEU A 345 20.51 -3.31 0.26
N THR A 346 19.55 -2.53 0.76
CA THR A 346 18.55 -1.81 -0.05
C THR A 346 18.82 -0.32 -0.21
N LEU A 347 19.94 0.20 0.32
CA LEU A 347 20.42 1.59 0.22
C LEU A 347 20.54 2.15 -1.20
N GLN A 348 20.60 1.29 -2.22
CA GLN A 348 20.63 1.74 -3.61
C GLN A 348 19.31 2.38 -4.06
N ASP A 349 18.23 2.17 -3.31
CA ASP A 349 16.91 2.73 -3.60
C ASP A 349 16.66 4.05 -2.87
N ASP A 350 15.96 4.96 -3.54
CA ASP A 350 15.69 6.31 -3.03
C ASP A 350 14.83 6.28 -1.75
N GLN A 351 13.89 5.33 -1.69
CA GLN A 351 12.94 5.18 -0.59
C GLN A 351 13.63 4.68 0.68
N THR A 352 14.52 3.70 0.55
CA THR A 352 15.31 3.19 1.68
C THR A 352 16.21 4.27 2.27
N THR A 353 16.87 5.06 1.43
CA THR A 353 17.73 6.17 1.91
C THR A 353 16.91 7.21 2.66
N LEU A 354 15.69 7.50 2.23
CA LEU A 354 14.78 8.39 2.95
C LEU A 354 14.37 7.81 4.31
N LEU A 355 14.03 6.51 4.37
CA LEU A 355 13.73 5.84 5.64
C LEU A 355 14.94 5.89 6.59
N LEU A 356 16.13 5.59 6.09
CA LEU A 356 17.37 5.65 6.87
C LEU A 356 17.60 7.05 7.44
N TYR A 357 17.43 8.08 6.60
CA TYR A 357 17.52 9.48 7.04
C TYR A 357 16.54 9.79 8.17
N LEU A 358 15.26 9.41 8.03
CA LEU A 358 14.25 9.63 9.06
C LEU A 358 14.60 8.92 10.38
N LEU A 359 15.06 7.68 10.31
CA LEU A 359 15.42 6.87 11.49
C LEU A 359 16.66 7.42 12.19
N ILE A 360 17.73 7.76 11.46
CA ILE A 360 18.95 8.32 12.06
C ILE A 360 18.68 9.69 12.68
N HIS A 361 17.90 10.53 12.02
CA HIS A 361 17.68 11.90 12.49
C HIS A 361 16.74 11.95 13.71
N GLN A 362 15.75 11.06 13.80
CA GLN A 362 14.65 11.22 14.77
C GLN A 362 14.48 10.06 15.75
N ASN A 363 15.06 8.88 15.52
CA ASN A 363 15.03 7.77 16.47
C ASN A 363 16.41 7.61 17.14
N PRO A 364 16.57 8.04 18.42
CA PRO A 364 17.86 8.00 19.11
C PRO A 364 18.35 6.57 19.34
N ASN A 365 17.46 5.59 19.51
CA ASN A 365 17.83 4.20 19.72
C ASN A 365 18.47 3.60 18.46
N VAL A 366 17.87 3.87 17.30
CA VAL A 366 18.41 3.44 16.00
C VAL A 366 19.73 4.14 15.71
N LYS A 367 19.81 5.45 15.96
CA LYS A 367 21.07 6.21 15.80
C LYS A 367 22.19 5.63 16.65
N ALA A 368 21.95 5.41 17.95
CA ALA A 368 22.93 4.84 18.87
C ALA A 368 23.35 3.43 18.44
N PHE A 369 22.39 2.60 18.01
CA PHE A 369 22.67 1.26 17.52
C PHE A 369 23.57 1.27 16.26
N ILE A 370 23.25 2.10 15.27
CA ILE A 370 24.04 2.21 14.03
C ILE A 370 25.46 2.69 14.33
N LEU A 371 25.62 3.71 15.19
CA LEU A 371 26.94 4.25 15.55
C LEU A 371 27.79 3.27 16.38
N SER A 372 27.16 2.35 17.12
CA SER A 372 27.87 1.35 17.92
C SER A 372 28.43 0.17 17.11
N ARG A 373 28.06 0.04 15.82
CA ARG A 373 28.45 -1.10 14.99
C ARG A 373 29.85 -0.93 14.41
N THR A 374 30.57 -2.03 14.29
CA THR A 374 31.91 -2.09 13.68
C THR A 374 31.87 -2.20 12.15
N ASN A 375 30.78 -2.71 11.58
CA ASN A 375 30.65 -2.96 10.13
C ASN A 375 30.05 -1.76 9.40
N ILE A 376 30.61 -0.57 9.66
CA ILE A 376 30.15 0.70 9.10
C ILE A 376 30.32 0.75 7.58
N ASP A 377 31.27 -0.01 7.04
CA ASP A 377 31.61 -0.12 5.63
C ASP A 377 30.41 -0.52 4.78
N LEU A 378 29.55 -1.39 5.33
CA LEU A 378 28.32 -1.87 4.68
C LEU A 378 27.29 -0.74 4.49
N LEU A 379 27.38 0.33 5.26
CA LEU A 379 26.53 1.52 5.15
C LEU A 379 27.23 2.60 4.31
N VAL A 380 28.52 2.85 4.57
CA VAL A 380 29.27 3.94 3.94
C VAL A 380 29.60 3.64 2.48
N ILE A 381 29.97 2.41 2.12
CA ILE A 381 30.34 2.06 0.73
C ILE A 381 29.14 2.26 -0.22
N PRO A 382 27.92 1.77 0.07
CA PRO A 382 26.76 2.07 -0.78
C PRO A 382 26.46 3.57 -0.87
N LEU A 383 26.58 4.32 0.22
CA LEU A 383 26.39 5.77 0.22
C LEU A 383 27.44 6.50 -0.64
N LEU A 384 28.71 6.11 -0.56
CA LEU A 384 29.75 6.65 -1.44
C LEU A 384 29.53 6.25 -2.90
N HIS A 385 29.05 5.04 -3.16
CA HIS A 385 28.70 4.59 -4.51
C HIS A 385 27.56 5.44 -5.11
N ILE A 386 26.57 5.84 -4.30
CA ILE A 386 25.52 6.80 -4.68
C ILE A 386 26.15 8.15 -5.08
N LEU A 387 27.09 8.65 -4.28
CA LEU A 387 27.78 9.92 -4.54
C LEU A 387 28.78 9.85 -5.69
N TYR A 388 29.28 8.67 -6.04
CA TYR A 388 30.18 8.50 -7.18
C TYR A 388 29.40 8.51 -8.51
N HIS A 389 28.23 7.88 -8.54
CA HIS A 389 27.37 7.76 -9.73
C HIS A 389 26.37 8.94 -9.85
N THR A 390 26.85 10.18 -9.69
CA THR A 390 26.00 11.37 -9.68
C THR A 390 25.23 11.65 -10.97
N GLN A 391 25.71 11.13 -12.11
CA GLN A 391 25.07 11.38 -13.42
C GLN A 391 23.84 10.52 -13.67
N GLU A 392 23.68 9.39 -12.97
CA GLU A 392 22.59 8.43 -13.19
C GLU A 392 21.48 8.51 -12.13
N LYS A 393 21.70 9.25 -11.03
CA LYS A 393 20.80 9.28 -9.88
C LYS A 393 20.10 10.63 -9.73
N SER A 394 18.93 10.61 -9.09
CA SER A 394 18.16 11.83 -8.80
C SER A 394 18.96 12.77 -7.89
N SER A 395 18.89 14.08 -8.13
CA SER A 395 19.59 15.08 -7.30
C SER A 395 19.21 14.96 -5.83
N HIS A 396 17.94 14.67 -5.54
CA HIS A 396 17.43 14.46 -4.19
C HIS A 396 18.08 13.28 -3.47
N HIS A 397 18.29 12.15 -4.14
CA HIS A 397 18.94 11.00 -3.53
C HIS A 397 20.40 11.26 -3.16
N ILE A 398 21.12 12.05 -3.98
CA ILE A 398 22.48 12.52 -3.68
C ILE A 398 22.47 13.39 -2.42
N TYR A 399 21.54 14.36 -2.32
CA TYR A 399 21.41 15.20 -1.13
C TYR A 399 21.10 14.39 0.13
N MET A 400 20.18 13.42 0.06
CA MET A 400 19.88 12.57 1.21
C MET A 400 21.09 11.75 1.65
N GLY A 401 21.84 11.17 0.71
CA GLY A 401 23.07 10.44 1.00
C GLY A 401 24.14 11.31 1.67
N LEU A 402 24.32 12.54 1.20
CA LEU A 402 25.22 13.53 1.83
C LEU A 402 24.80 13.87 3.25
N ILE A 403 23.51 14.09 3.49
CA ILE A 403 22.99 14.41 4.83
C ILE A 403 23.22 13.23 5.78
N VAL A 404 22.95 12.01 5.33
CA VAL A 404 23.20 10.81 6.15
C VAL A 404 24.69 10.70 6.50
N LEU A 405 25.59 10.88 5.54
CA LEU A 405 27.04 10.86 5.81
C LEU A 405 27.47 11.99 6.75
N LEU A 406 26.88 13.19 6.61
CA LEU A 406 27.15 14.31 7.50
C LEU A 406 26.76 13.96 8.95
N VAL A 407 25.54 13.46 9.16
CA VAL A 407 25.05 13.08 10.50
C VAL A 407 25.89 11.97 11.13
N LEU A 408 26.40 11.04 10.32
CA LEU A 408 27.32 10.01 10.79
C LEU A 408 28.69 10.59 11.14
N SER A 409 29.22 11.51 10.33
CA SER A 409 30.53 12.15 10.55
C SER A 409 30.60 13.09 11.76
N GLU A 410 29.45 13.51 12.30
CA GLU A 410 29.41 14.28 13.55
C GLU A 410 29.79 13.45 14.79
N ASP A 411 29.76 12.11 14.68
CA ASP A 411 30.03 11.23 15.81
C ASP A 411 31.53 10.86 15.92
N GLU A 412 32.10 11.01 17.11
CA GLU A 412 33.53 10.73 17.35
C GLU A 412 33.88 9.24 17.25
N VAL A 413 32.95 8.34 17.58
CA VAL A 413 33.18 6.89 17.51
C VAL A 413 33.20 6.45 16.06
N PHE A 414 32.24 6.93 15.27
CA PHE A 414 32.21 6.72 13.82
C PHE A 414 33.53 7.14 13.16
N ASN A 415 34.02 8.35 13.47
CA ASN A 415 35.25 8.86 12.88
C ASN A 415 36.48 7.99 13.23
N LYS A 416 36.57 7.51 14.48
CA LYS A 416 37.65 6.60 14.90
C LYS A 416 37.57 5.28 14.17
N SER A 417 36.39 4.66 14.12
CA SER A 417 36.20 3.40 13.41
C SER A 417 36.50 3.50 11.92
N VAL A 418 36.14 4.61 11.26
CA VAL A 418 36.44 4.82 9.84
C VAL A 418 37.94 4.91 9.57
N HIS A 419 38.70 5.53 10.48
CA HIS A 419 40.15 5.60 10.38
C HIS A 419 40.86 4.27 10.74
N GLU A 420 40.17 3.35 11.41
CA GLU A 420 40.69 2.02 11.77
C GLU A 420 40.45 0.96 10.67
N ILE A 421 39.55 1.22 9.71
CA ILE A 421 39.36 0.38 8.51
C ILE A 421 40.63 0.49 7.64
N THR A 422 41.54 -0.44 7.83
CA THR A 422 42.79 -0.58 7.07
C THR A 422 42.83 -1.89 6.31
#